data_AF-A0A8F6NTM4-F1
#
_entry.id   AF-A0A8F6NTM4-F1
#
_cell.length_a   1.000
_cell.length_b   1.000
_cell.length_c   1.000
_cell.angle_alpha   90.00
_cell.angle_beta   90.00
_cell.angle_gamma   90.00
#
_symmetry.space_group_name_H-M   'P 1'
#
loop_
_entity.id
_entity.type
_entity.pdbx_description
1 polymer ?
#
loop_
_entity_poly.entity_id
_entity_poly.type
_entity_poly.pdbx_seq_one_letter_code
_entity_poly.pdbx_strand_id
1 'polypeptide(L)'
;MRSENIRINEFYKMLRDFYIARFPQRISDDIDMTANYKTMLIEYLNGEFYDAEIKVVNGTYKITGDIVDVYKESNPPEGCTAYLIAKLSEEGELDKLLSNGVKDIEDLDFWLKMEGFVKNGVASEKLIKQKEWNY
;
A
#
# COMPACT_ATOMS: atom_id res chain seq x y z
N MET A 1 -8.62 5.39 -10.12
CA MET A 1 -7.40 5.13 -9.32
C MET A 1 -6.28 5.94 -9.91
N ARG A 2 -5.40 6.46 -9.05
CA ARG A 2 -4.23 7.30 -9.40
C ARG A 2 -2.93 6.49 -9.42
N SER A 3 -2.84 5.40 -8.66
CA SER A 3 -1.69 4.51 -8.64
C SER A 3 -1.64 3.66 -9.91
N GLU A 4 -0.49 3.65 -10.57
CA GLU A 4 -0.28 2.92 -11.84
C GLU A 4 0.17 1.46 -11.64
N ASN A 5 0.72 1.13 -10.47
CA ASN A 5 1.39 -0.16 -10.22
C ASN A 5 0.72 -1.01 -9.12
N ILE A 6 -0.39 -0.55 -8.55
CA ILE A 6 -1.12 -1.26 -7.51
C ILE A 6 -2.61 -1.28 -7.87
N ARG A 7 -3.17 -2.47 -7.89
CA ARG A 7 -4.55 -2.78 -8.26
C ARG A 7 -5.49 -2.52 -7.08
N ILE A 8 -6.75 -2.23 -7.39
CA ILE A 8 -7.78 -2.04 -6.35
C ILE A 8 -7.90 -3.24 -5.40
N ASN A 9 -7.76 -4.46 -5.93
CA ASN A 9 -7.82 -5.68 -5.12
C ASN A 9 -6.69 -5.75 -4.08
N GLU A 10 -5.53 -5.20 -4.38
CA GLU A 10 -4.38 -5.16 -3.47
C GLU A 10 -4.62 -4.12 -2.37
N PHE A 11 -5.11 -2.92 -2.73
CA PHE A 11 -5.54 -1.92 -1.74
C PHE A 11 -6.66 -2.43 -0.84
N TYR A 12 -7.64 -3.12 -1.40
CA TYR A 12 -8.72 -3.74 -0.65
C TYR A 12 -8.19 -4.77 0.34
N LYS A 13 -7.28 -5.64 -0.09
CA LYS A 13 -6.65 -6.64 0.78
C LYS A 13 -5.89 -5.96 1.94
N MET A 14 -5.09 -4.93 1.65
CA MET A 14 -4.38 -4.16 2.69
C MET A 14 -5.36 -3.60 3.74
N LEU A 15 -6.41 -2.89 3.31
CA LEU A 15 -7.41 -2.32 4.22
C LEU A 15 -8.18 -3.40 5.00
N ARG A 16 -8.58 -4.47 4.32
CA ARG A 16 -9.28 -5.58 4.95
C ARG A 16 -8.44 -6.20 6.06
N ASP A 17 -7.17 -6.52 5.77
CA ASP A 17 -6.28 -7.15 6.73
C ASP A 17 -6.02 -6.22 7.93
N PHE A 18 -5.86 -4.91 7.68
CA PHE A 18 -5.75 -3.89 8.72
C PHE A 18 -6.93 -3.85 9.70
N TYR A 19 -8.17 -3.87 9.18
CA TYR A 19 -9.38 -3.87 10.01
C TYR A 19 -9.61 -5.21 10.71
N ILE A 20 -9.36 -6.33 10.03
CA ILE A 20 -9.56 -7.67 10.60
C ILE A 20 -8.55 -7.97 11.70
N ALA A 21 -7.30 -7.56 11.55
CA ALA A 21 -6.26 -7.77 12.57
C ALA A 21 -6.61 -7.14 13.93
N ARG A 22 -7.50 -6.14 13.93
CA ARG A 22 -7.95 -5.44 15.15
C ARG A 22 -9.33 -5.89 15.62
N PHE A 23 -10.10 -6.60 14.80
CA PHE A 23 -11.46 -7.02 15.16
C PHE A 23 -11.47 -7.92 16.42
N PRO A 24 -12.40 -7.72 17.37
CA PRO A 24 -13.55 -6.80 17.35
C PRO A 24 -13.26 -5.41 17.94
N GLN A 25 -12.00 -5.06 18.17
CA GLN A 25 -11.62 -3.76 18.71
C GLN A 25 -11.87 -2.65 17.67
N ARG A 26 -12.26 -1.49 18.19
CA ARG A 26 -12.42 -0.27 17.40
C ARG A 26 -11.05 0.37 17.15
N ILE A 27 -10.83 0.82 15.92
CA ILE A 27 -9.73 1.71 15.58
C ILE A 27 -9.98 3.08 16.20
N SER A 28 -9.00 3.58 16.98
CA SER A 28 -9.10 4.87 17.66
C SER A 28 -9.26 6.02 16.65
N ASP A 29 -10.09 7.00 17.01
CA ASP A 29 -10.25 8.24 16.23
C ASP A 29 -8.98 9.11 16.29
N ASP A 30 -8.09 8.86 17.24
CA ASP A 30 -6.83 9.60 17.42
C ASP A 30 -5.69 9.10 16.51
N ILE A 31 -5.92 8.01 15.75
CA ILE A 31 -4.90 7.48 14.83
C ILE A 31 -4.82 8.38 13.60
N ASP A 32 -3.60 8.82 13.27
CA ASP A 32 -3.31 9.42 11.98
C ASP A 32 -3.44 8.35 10.88
N MET A 33 -4.62 8.28 10.29
CA MET A 33 -4.95 7.31 9.26
C MET A 33 -4.14 7.52 7.99
N THR A 34 -3.81 8.76 7.63
CA THR A 34 -3.02 9.07 6.44
C THR A 34 -1.58 8.54 6.60
N ALA A 35 -0.98 8.74 7.78
CA ALA A 35 0.31 8.15 8.10
C ALA A 35 0.25 6.61 8.10
N ASN A 36 -0.82 6.04 8.68
CA ASN A 36 -1.04 4.59 8.70
C ASN A 36 -1.20 4.00 7.28
N TYR A 37 -1.92 4.67 6.36
CA TYR A 37 -2.02 4.23 4.97
C TYR A 37 -0.67 4.22 4.26
N LYS A 38 0.16 5.22 4.53
CA LYS A 38 1.53 5.26 4.01
C LYS A 38 2.35 4.09 4.53
N THR A 39 2.26 3.78 5.83
CA THR A 39 2.92 2.62 6.43
C THR A 39 2.46 1.31 5.80
N MET A 40 1.14 1.09 5.68
CA MET A 40 0.58 -0.12 5.06
C MET A 40 1.07 -0.30 3.62
N LEU A 41 1.15 0.79 2.85
CA LEU A 41 1.63 0.78 1.48
C LEU A 41 3.13 0.41 1.39
N ILE A 42 3.94 0.93 2.31
CA ILE A 42 5.37 0.60 2.40
C ILE A 42 5.57 -0.86 2.81
N GLU A 43 4.83 -1.34 3.81
CA GLU A 43 4.87 -2.73 4.26
C GLU A 43 4.48 -3.70 3.14
N TYR A 44 3.44 -3.35 2.36
CA TYR A 44 3.04 -4.09 1.17
C TYR A 44 4.18 -4.17 0.15
N LEU A 45 4.76 -3.04 -0.24
CA LEU A 45 5.85 -3.00 -1.22
C LEU A 45 7.10 -3.75 -0.73
N ASN A 46 7.44 -3.64 0.56
CA ASN A 46 8.55 -4.38 1.14
C ASN A 46 8.31 -5.90 1.12
N GLY A 47 7.07 -6.35 1.29
CA GLY A 47 6.71 -7.76 1.11
C GLY A 47 6.91 -8.25 -0.33
N GLU A 48 6.74 -7.37 -1.31
CA GLU A 48 6.90 -7.68 -2.74
C GLU A 48 8.35 -7.54 -3.24
N PHE A 49 9.19 -6.73 -2.57
CA PHE A 49 10.52 -6.39 -3.06
C PHE A 49 11.63 -7.38 -2.68
N TYR A 50 11.36 -8.38 -1.83
CA TYR A 50 12.23 -9.50 -1.39
C TYR A 50 13.70 -9.16 -1.11
N ASP A 51 14.48 -8.83 -2.13
CA ASP A 51 15.91 -8.48 -2.12
C ASP A 51 16.19 -6.97 -2.04
N ALA A 52 15.14 -6.14 -2.01
CA ALA A 52 15.21 -4.70 -1.78
C ALA A 52 14.15 -4.26 -0.75
N GLU A 53 14.39 -3.11 -0.13
CA GLU A 53 13.49 -2.56 0.89
C GLU A 53 13.38 -1.04 0.78
N ILE A 54 12.21 -0.51 1.12
CA ILE A 54 11.96 0.91 1.29
C ILE A 54 12.34 1.31 2.70
N LYS A 55 13.30 2.24 2.82
CA LYS A 55 13.78 2.82 4.09
C LYS A 55 13.84 4.33 4.02
N VAL A 56 13.84 4.96 5.19
CA VAL A 56 14.08 6.40 5.31
C VAL A 56 15.59 6.66 5.28
N VAL A 57 16.04 7.41 4.29
CA VAL A 57 17.43 7.85 4.13
C VAL A 57 17.43 9.38 4.08
N ASN A 58 18.04 10.02 5.08
CA ASN A 58 18.08 11.48 5.22
C ASN A 58 16.70 12.15 5.20
N GLY A 59 15.68 11.51 5.79
CA GLY A 59 14.32 12.04 5.88
C GLY A 59 13.44 11.77 4.65
N THR A 60 13.96 11.11 3.63
CA THR A 60 13.20 10.73 2.42
C THR A 60 13.13 9.22 2.29
N TYR A 61 12.01 8.69 1.80
CA TYR A 61 11.90 7.27 1.49
C TYR A 61 12.74 6.93 0.25
N LYS A 62 13.51 5.85 0.32
CA LYS A 62 14.31 5.32 -0.79
C LYS A 62 14.23 3.81 -0.81
N ILE A 63 14.29 3.23 -2.00
CA ILE A 63 14.52 1.80 -2.15
C ILE A 63 16.03 1.55 -2.02
N THR A 64 16.40 0.63 -1.13
CA THR A 64 17.77 0.25 -0.81
C THR A 64 17.93 -1.26 -0.93
N GLY A 65 19.12 -1.70 -1.32
CA GLY A 65 19.48 -3.11 -1.47
C GLY A 65 20.58 -3.27 -2.51
N ASP A 66 21.45 -4.26 -2.34
CA ASP A 66 22.61 -4.48 -3.22
C ASP A 66 22.19 -4.75 -4.68
N ILE A 67 20.96 -5.25 -4.88
CA ILE A 67 20.42 -5.58 -6.20
C ILE A 67 19.86 -4.38 -6.97
N VAL A 68 19.62 -3.24 -6.30
CA VAL A 68 18.92 -2.09 -6.90
C VAL A 68 19.68 -1.53 -8.09
N ASP A 69 20.99 -1.33 -7.95
CA ASP A 69 21.83 -0.81 -9.04
C ASP A 69 21.88 -1.79 -10.22
N VAL A 70 21.93 -3.09 -9.94
CA VAL A 70 21.88 -4.14 -10.98
C VAL A 70 20.57 -4.07 -11.76
N TYR A 71 19.43 -3.92 -11.08
CA TYR A 71 18.14 -3.79 -11.77
C TYR A 71 18.06 -2.54 -12.63
N LYS A 72 18.59 -1.41 -12.17
CA LYS A 72 18.65 -0.17 -12.96
C LYS A 72 19.50 -0.32 -14.22
N GLU A 73 20.64 -1.00 -14.12
CA GLU A 73 21.53 -1.22 -15.27
C GLU A 73 21.00 -2.28 -16.24
N SER A 74 20.29 -3.29 -15.75
CA SER A 74 19.82 -4.44 -16.54
C SER A 74 18.61 -4.16 -17.44
N ASN A 75 17.92 -3.04 -17.25
CA ASN A 75 16.67 -2.67 -17.94
C ASN A 75 15.66 -3.84 -18.03
N PRO A 76 15.15 -4.33 -16.88
CA PRO A 76 14.29 -5.50 -16.81
C PRO A 76 12.94 -5.26 -17.50
N PRO A 77 12.24 -6.33 -17.93
CA PRO A 77 10.99 -6.21 -18.67
C PRO A 77 9.86 -5.60 -17.82
N GLU A 78 9.03 -4.76 -18.44
CA GLU A 78 7.87 -4.17 -17.77
C GLU A 78 6.96 -5.24 -17.14
N GLY A 79 6.44 -4.93 -15.94
CA GLY A 79 5.51 -5.80 -15.21
C GLY A 79 6.16 -6.81 -14.28
N CYS A 80 7.50 -6.89 -14.21
CA CYS A 80 8.19 -7.67 -13.18
C CYS A 80 8.61 -6.82 -11.97
N THR A 81 8.85 -7.47 -10.83
CA THR A 81 9.31 -6.79 -9.60
C THR A 81 10.62 -6.03 -9.80
N ALA A 82 11.57 -6.59 -10.54
CA ALA A 82 12.84 -5.92 -10.84
C ALA A 82 12.63 -4.59 -11.59
N TYR A 83 11.69 -4.55 -12.54
CA TYR A 83 11.31 -3.33 -13.26
C TYR A 83 10.66 -2.31 -12.33
N LEU A 84 9.75 -2.77 -11.46
CA LEU A 84 9.12 -1.89 -10.48
C LEU A 84 10.15 -1.26 -9.53
N ILE A 85 11.11 -2.06 -9.03
CA ILE A 85 12.21 -1.57 -8.19
C ILE A 85 13.06 -0.55 -8.95
N ALA A 86 13.46 -0.85 -10.19
CA ALA A 86 14.26 0.07 -11.01
C ALA A 86 13.54 1.40 -11.24
N LYS A 87 12.27 1.35 -11.68
CA LYS A 87 11.43 2.54 -11.94
C LYS A 87 11.25 3.38 -10.67
N LEU A 88 10.89 2.76 -9.55
CA LEU A 88 10.65 3.49 -8.30
C LEU A 88 11.93 4.01 -7.64
N SER A 89 13.09 3.52 -8.06
CA SER A 89 14.40 4.04 -7.63
C SER A 89 14.84 5.27 -8.41
N GLU A 90 14.08 5.71 -9.42
CA GLU A 90 14.25 7.00 -10.07
C GLU A 90 13.78 8.15 -9.16
N GLU A 91 14.34 9.34 -9.37
CA GLU A 91 14.06 10.50 -8.53
C GLU A 91 12.56 10.86 -8.57
N GLY A 92 11.92 10.87 -7.39
CA GLY A 92 10.52 11.27 -7.22
C GLY A 92 9.47 10.20 -7.55
N GLU A 93 9.83 9.09 -8.20
CA GLU A 93 8.85 8.06 -8.60
C GLU A 93 8.26 7.32 -7.38
N LEU A 94 9.09 6.97 -6.39
CA LEU A 94 8.60 6.39 -5.14
C LEU A 94 7.65 7.35 -4.41
N ASP A 95 8.04 8.62 -4.25
CA ASP A 95 7.22 9.60 -3.54
C ASP A 95 5.88 9.86 -4.23
N LYS A 96 5.88 9.88 -5.58
CA LYS A 96 4.66 9.96 -6.39
C LYS A 96 3.78 8.74 -6.18
N LEU A 97 4.33 7.52 -6.21
CA LEU A 97 3.59 6.29 -5.95
C LEU A 97 3.00 6.27 -4.54
N LEU A 98 3.80 6.63 -3.53
CA LEU A 98 3.34 6.67 -2.14
C LEU A 98 2.22 7.70 -1.96
N SER A 99 2.35 8.89 -2.54
CA SER A 99 1.33 9.95 -2.44
C SER A 99 0.03 9.55 -3.14
N ASN A 100 0.11 9.01 -4.36
CA ASN A 100 -1.05 8.56 -5.10
C ASN A 100 -1.73 7.34 -4.46
N GLY A 101 -0.94 6.37 -4.01
CA GLY A 101 -1.42 5.18 -3.32
C GLY A 101 -2.14 5.52 -2.02
N VAL A 102 -1.62 6.46 -1.23
CA VAL A 102 -2.32 6.96 -0.03
C VAL A 102 -3.67 7.57 -0.40
N LYS A 103 -3.77 8.38 -1.46
CA LYS A 103 -5.06 8.94 -1.92
C LYS A 103 -6.05 7.88 -2.39
N ASP A 104 -5.58 6.85 -3.07
CA ASP A 104 -6.44 5.75 -3.50
C ASP A 104 -6.93 4.90 -2.32
N ILE A 105 -6.07 4.67 -1.31
CA ILE A 105 -6.47 3.98 -0.07
C ILE A 105 -7.47 4.84 0.72
N GLU A 106 -7.27 6.16 0.82
CA GLU A 106 -8.23 7.09 1.44
C GLU A 106 -9.61 7.02 0.79
N ASP A 107 -9.66 7.11 -0.54
CA ASP A 107 -10.91 7.03 -1.30
C ASP A 107 -11.60 5.67 -1.11
N LEU A 108 -10.83 4.58 -1.12
CA LEU A 108 -11.36 3.23 -0.93
C LEU A 108 -11.87 3.02 0.50
N ASP A 109 -11.14 3.46 1.52
CA ASP A 109 -11.57 3.38 2.92
C ASP A 109 -12.83 4.21 3.16
N PHE A 110 -12.93 5.40 2.57
CA PHE A 110 -14.15 6.19 2.59
C PHE A 110 -15.33 5.42 1.97
N TRP A 111 -15.13 4.80 0.81
CA TRP A 111 -16.16 3.98 0.17
C TRP A 111 -16.57 2.79 1.05
N LEU A 112 -15.62 2.09 1.67
CA LEU A 112 -15.91 0.96 2.57
C LEU A 112 -16.76 1.39 3.77
N LYS A 113 -16.49 2.57 4.34
CA LYS A 113 -17.29 3.15 5.43
C LYS A 113 -18.71 3.50 4.97
N MET A 114 -18.84 4.16 3.82
CA MET A 114 -20.14 4.49 3.23
C MET A 114 -21.00 3.26 2.94
N GLU A 115 -20.38 2.18 2.46
CA GLU A 115 -21.04 0.91 2.11
C GLU A 115 -21.24 -0.04 3.30
N GLY A 116 -20.91 0.41 4.52
CA GLY A 116 -21.12 -0.34 5.76
C GLY A 116 -20.19 -1.55 5.94
N PHE A 117 -19.08 -1.62 5.21
CA PHE A 117 -18.01 -2.58 5.48
C PHE A 117 -17.28 -2.28 6.79
N VAL A 118 -17.23 -1.00 7.18
CA VAL A 118 -16.65 -0.53 8.43
C VAL A 118 -17.68 0.35 9.13
N LYS A 119 -17.95 0.09 10.42
CA LYS A 119 -18.87 0.89 11.22
C LYS A 119 -18.19 1.35 12.49
N ASN A 120 -18.12 2.66 12.71
CA ASN A 120 -17.47 3.28 13.88
C ASN A 120 -16.06 2.71 14.12
N GLY A 121 -15.26 2.56 13.07
CA GLY A 121 -13.90 2.02 13.15
C GLY A 121 -13.80 0.52 13.44
N VAL A 122 -14.88 -0.25 13.29
CA VAL A 122 -14.90 -1.72 13.48
C VAL A 122 -15.27 -2.41 12.16
N ALA A 123 -14.57 -3.51 11.84
CA ALA A 123 -14.91 -4.36 10.70
C ALA A 123 -16.33 -4.92 10.85
N SER A 124 -17.15 -4.85 9.80
CA SER A 124 -18.46 -5.49 9.77
C SER A 124 -18.37 -6.95 9.29
N GLU A 125 -19.43 -7.72 9.52
CA GLU A 125 -19.54 -9.09 8.99
C GLU A 125 -19.38 -9.14 7.45
N LYS A 126 -19.83 -8.07 6.75
CA LYS A 126 -19.67 -7.91 5.30
C LYS A 126 -18.19 -7.94 4.91
N LEU A 127 -17.35 -7.17 5.62
CA LEU A 127 -15.91 -7.11 5.37
C LEU A 127 -15.19 -8.41 5.76
N ILE A 128 -15.60 -9.04 6.87
CA ILE A 128 -15.01 -10.31 7.32
C ILE A 128 -15.24 -11.41 6.27
N LYS A 129 -16.46 -11.51 5.73
CA LYS A 129 -16.84 -12.54 4.76
C LYS A 129 -16.31 -12.29 3.35
N GLN A 130 -16.25 -11.03 2.91
CA GLN A 130 -15.76 -10.70 1.58
C GLN A 130 -14.22 -10.71 1.56
N LYS A 131 -13.64 -11.76 0.98
CA LYS A 131 -12.17 -11.93 0.92
C LYS A 131 -11.53 -11.21 -0.27
N GLU A 132 -12.31 -10.94 -1.31
CA GLU A 132 -11.85 -10.38 -2.57
C GLU A 132 -12.68 -9.15 -2.97
N TRP A 133 -12.08 -8.29 -3.78
CA TRP A 133 -12.77 -7.15 -4.34
C TRP A 133 -13.58 -7.59 -5.57
N ASN A 134 -14.91 -7.52 -5.44
CA ASN A 134 -15.87 -8.03 -6.45
C ASN A 134 -16.86 -6.94 -6.90
N TYR A 135 -16.45 -5.66 -6.87
CA TYR A 135 -17.26 -4.49 -7.23
C TYR A 135 -16.71 -3.77 -8.47
#